data_AF-A0A3B9LC98-F1
#
_entry.id   AF-A0A3B9LC98-F1
#
_cell.length_a   1.000
_cell.length_b   1.000
_cell.length_c   1.000
_cell.angle_alpha   90.00
_cell.angle_beta   90.00
_cell.angle_gamma   90.00
#
_symmetry.space_group_name_H-M   'P 1'
#
loop_
_entity.id
_entity.type
_entity.pdbx_description
1 polymer ?
#
loop_
_entity_poly.entity_id
_entity_poly.type
_entity_poly.pdbx_seq_one_letter_code
_entity_poly.pdbx_strand_id
1 'polypeptide(L)'
;CIYPMYTFAHPIEDALETITHSICTLEFEDQRPFYDWLMEHLAEAGLIAQPVPKQYEFARLNLTYVVLSKRKLIQLVEEKHVSGWDDPRLPTLAGARRRGYTAAGFKLFTDRIGVSKADSWIEYT
;
A
#
# COMPACT_ATOMS: atom_id res chain seq x y z
N CYS A 1 14.73 19.76 -16.23
CA CYS A 1 13.52 19.44 -15.44
C CYS A 1 13.95 18.67 -14.19
N ILE A 2 13.34 18.90 -13.03
CA ILE A 2 13.64 18.21 -11.76
C ILE A 2 12.35 17.62 -11.18
N TYR A 3 12.45 16.45 -10.54
CA TYR A 3 11.33 15.76 -9.90
C TYR A 3 11.73 15.31 -8.49
N PRO A 4 10.81 15.39 -7.50
CA PRO A 4 11.09 14.95 -6.13
C PRO A 4 11.07 13.42 -6.02
N MET A 5 11.77 12.91 -5.01
CA MET A 5 11.68 11.51 -4.60
C MET A 5 10.43 11.29 -3.76
N TYR A 6 9.92 10.05 -3.72
CA TYR A 6 8.76 9.67 -2.91
C TYR A 6 8.89 10.09 -1.45
N THR A 7 10.06 9.87 -0.83
CA THR A 7 10.33 10.22 0.57
C THR A 7 10.19 11.71 0.88
N PHE A 8 10.31 12.58 -0.13
CA PHE A 8 10.16 14.03 0.01
C PHE A 8 8.76 14.50 -0.41
N ALA A 9 8.21 13.95 -1.49
CA ALA A 9 6.89 14.33 -1.99
C ALA A 9 5.76 13.86 -1.07
N HIS A 10 5.81 12.61 -0.60
CA HIS A 10 4.72 11.98 0.13
C HIS A 10 4.32 12.71 1.43
N PRO A 11 5.26 13.13 2.31
CA PRO A 11 4.88 13.86 3.52
C PRO A 11 4.29 15.25 3.21
N ILE A 12 4.74 15.89 2.12
CA ILE A 12 4.23 17.20 1.69
C ILE A 12 2.81 17.05 1.14
N GLU A 13 2.55 16.03 0.35
CA GLU A 13 1.21 15.69 -0.15
C GLU A 13 0.25 15.47 1.03
N ASP A 14 0.65 14.68 2.03
CA ASP A 14 -0.15 14.46 3.25
C ASP A 14 -0.48 15.77 3.97
N ALA A 15 0.50 16.67 4.12
CA ALA A 15 0.30 17.96 4.79
C ALA A 15 -0.62 18.90 4.00
N LEU A 16 -0.47 18.95 2.67
CA LEU A 16 -1.31 19.78 1.80
C LEU A 16 -2.75 19.28 1.74
N GLU A 17 -2.95 17.97 1.78
CA GLU A 17 -4.26 17.33 1.81
C GLU A 17 -4.87 17.28 3.22
N THR A 18 -4.18 17.83 4.23
CA THR A 18 -4.62 17.86 5.63
C THR A 18 -4.89 16.47 6.22
N ILE A 19 -4.08 15.49 5.79
CA ILE A 19 -4.13 14.12 6.32
C ILE A 19 -3.78 14.15 7.80
N THR A 20 -4.51 13.36 8.59
CA THR A 20 -4.26 13.22 10.04
C THR A 20 -3.50 11.94 10.36
N HIS A 21 -3.85 10.86 9.66
CA HIS A 21 -3.27 9.53 9.83
C HIS A 21 -2.85 9.02 8.45
N SER A 22 -1.57 9.17 8.13
CA SER A 22 -0.98 8.61 6.92
C SER A 22 -0.66 7.15 7.18
N ILE A 23 -1.41 6.24 6.55
CA ILE A 23 -1.33 4.80 6.81
C ILE A 23 -0.54 4.14 5.68
N CYS A 24 0.63 3.60 6.00
CA CYS A 24 1.50 2.90 5.06
C CYS A 24 1.89 1.50 5.56
N THR A 25 2.68 0.76 4.80
CA THR A 25 3.13 -0.58 5.19
C THR A 25 4.47 -0.53 5.93
N LEU A 26 4.81 -1.59 6.66
CA LEU A 26 6.03 -1.66 7.48
C LEU A 26 7.34 -1.40 6.71
N GLU A 27 7.36 -1.54 5.38
CA GLU A 27 8.53 -1.20 4.55
C GLU A 27 8.97 0.27 4.66
N PHE A 28 8.11 1.15 5.19
CA PHE A 28 8.39 2.57 5.37
C PHE A 28 8.67 2.96 6.83
N GLU A 29 8.74 2.00 7.75
CA GLU A 29 8.96 2.28 9.18
C GLU A 29 10.32 2.98 9.42
N ASP A 30 11.38 2.52 8.77
CA ASP A 30 12.71 3.13 8.85
C ASP A 30 12.78 4.56 8.25
N GLN A 31 11.79 4.93 7.43
CA GLN A 31 11.70 6.26 6.81
C GLN A 31 10.94 7.26 7.69
N ARG A 32 10.23 6.80 8.73
CA ARG A 32 9.45 7.66 9.62
C ARG A 32 10.28 8.80 10.24
N PRO A 33 11.51 8.58 10.73
CA PRO A 33 12.31 9.69 11.28
C PRO A 33 12.53 10.82 10.27
N PHE A 34 12.64 10.51 8.98
CA PHE A 34 12.75 11.52 7.93
C PHE A 34 11.41 12.22 7.64
N TYR A 35 10.31 11.47 7.66
CA TYR A 35 8.95 12.01 7.56
C TYR A 35 8.72 13.07 8.66
N ASP A 36 8.97 12.69 9.92
CA ASP A 36 8.76 13.55 11.08
C ASP A 36 9.67 14.79 11.02
N TRP A 37 10.95 14.59 10.69
CA TRP A 37 11.90 15.69 10.49
C TRP A 37 11.40 16.69 9.45
N LEU A 38 10.92 16.22 8.29
CA LEU A 38 10.43 17.10 7.23
C LEU A 38 9.18 17.88 7.67
N MET A 39 8.23 17.23 8.35
CA MET A 39 7.04 17.88 8.88
C MET A 39 7.36 18.97 9.91
N GLU A 40 8.28 18.70 10.83
CA GLU A 40 8.73 19.67 11.82
C GLU A 40 9.34 20.91 11.15
N HIS A 41 10.26 20.71 10.19
CA HIS A 41 10.94 21.83 9.52
C HIS A 41 9.99 22.67 8.65
N LEU A 42 9.04 22.04 7.97
CA LEU A 42 8.05 22.75 7.17
C LEU A 42 7.05 23.52 8.05
N ALA A 43 6.69 22.96 9.21
CA ALA A 43 5.83 23.63 10.17
C ALA A 43 6.53 24.83 10.82
N GLU A 44 7.80 24.69 11.21
CA GLU A 44 8.63 25.79 11.73
C GLU A 44 8.82 26.91 10.70
N ALA A 45 8.97 26.55 9.43
CA ALA A 45 9.05 27.51 8.33
C ALA A 45 7.71 28.19 7.99
N GLY A 46 6.61 27.80 8.64
CA GLY A 46 5.26 28.33 8.38
C GLY A 46 4.71 27.94 7.01
N LEU A 47 5.23 26.86 6.41
CA LEU A 47 4.86 26.39 5.06
C LEU A 47 3.68 25.42 5.08
N ILE A 48 3.43 24.77 6.21
CA ILE A 48 2.31 23.84 6.39
C ILE A 48 1.51 24.18 7.64
N ALA A 49 0.22 23.83 7.63
CA ALA A 49 -0.67 24.04 8.75
C ALA A 49 -0.43 23.00 9.86
N GLN A 50 -0.66 23.43 11.10
CA GLN A 50 -0.75 22.52 12.24
C GLN A 50 -2.21 22.07 12.44
N PRO A 51 -2.47 20.83 12.89
CA PRO A 51 -1.49 19.80 13.25
C PRO A 51 -0.87 19.12 12.03
N VAL A 52 0.41 18.77 12.13
CA VAL A 52 1.10 17.97 11.10
C VAL A 52 0.57 16.53 11.02
N PRO A 53 0.57 15.92 9.81
CA PRO A 53 0.20 14.52 9.64
C PRO A 53 1.14 13.59 10.41
N LYS A 54 0.63 12.40 10.77
CA LYS A 54 1.42 11.35 11.43
C LYS A 54 1.38 10.06 10.63
N GLN A 55 2.54 9.43 10.49
CA GLN A 55 2.68 8.14 9.82
C GLN A 55 2.38 6.98 10.79
N TYR A 56 1.61 6.01 10.30
CA TYR A 56 1.28 4.76 10.98
C TYR A 56 1.42 3.59 10.03
N GLU A 57 2.06 2.52 10.50
CA GLU A 57 2.36 1.35 9.66
C GLU A 57 1.57 0.13 10.09
N PHE A 58 1.26 -0.71 9.11
CA PHE A 58 0.69 -2.03 9.31
C PHE A 58 1.42 -3.08 8.46
N ALA A 59 1.36 -4.33 8.89
CA ALA A 59 1.91 -5.46 8.16
C ALA A 59 1.18 -5.66 6.83
N ARG A 60 1.95 -5.91 5.77
CA ARG A 60 1.38 -6.12 4.44
C ARG A 60 0.58 -7.42 4.39
N LEU A 61 -0.38 -7.49 3.47
CA LEU A 61 -1.06 -8.74 3.14
C LEU A 61 -0.08 -9.71 2.46
N ASN A 62 0.14 -10.86 3.10
CA ASN A 62 0.85 -12.00 2.51
C ASN A 62 -0.07 -13.22 2.48
N LEU A 63 -0.32 -13.75 1.28
CA LEU A 63 -1.21 -14.89 1.05
C LEU A 63 -0.41 -16.10 0.58
N THR A 64 -0.67 -17.27 1.15
CA THR A 64 -0.11 -18.52 0.61
C THR A 64 -0.67 -18.81 -0.78
N TYR A 65 0.09 -19.53 -1.61
CA TYR A 65 -0.26 -19.87 -3.00
C TYR A 65 -0.50 -18.70 -3.97
N VAL A 66 -0.30 -17.46 -3.52
CA VAL A 66 -0.53 -16.26 -4.30
C VAL A 66 0.76 -15.46 -4.43
N VAL A 67 1.06 -15.01 -5.65
CA VAL A 67 2.22 -14.16 -5.94
C VAL A 67 1.77 -12.73 -6.19
N LEU A 68 2.23 -11.78 -5.36
CA LEU A 68 1.88 -10.36 -5.47
C LEU A 68 2.99 -9.49 -6.10
N SER A 69 4.17 -10.05 -6.33
CA SER A 69 5.29 -9.30 -6.93
C SER A 69 4.97 -8.90 -8.37
N LYS A 70 4.99 -7.59 -8.66
CA LYS A 70 4.78 -7.05 -10.01
C LYS A 70 5.67 -7.71 -11.05
N ARG A 71 6.96 -7.92 -10.74
CA ARG A 71 7.91 -8.58 -11.67
C ARG A 71 7.45 -9.99 -12.07
N LYS A 72 6.99 -10.80 -11.10
CA LYS A 72 6.52 -12.16 -11.36
C LYS A 72 5.17 -12.15 -12.10
N LEU A 73 4.28 -11.23 -11.77
CA LEU A 73 3.00 -11.09 -12.47
C LEU A 73 3.17 -10.69 -13.94
N ILE A 74 4.07 -9.74 -14.23
CA ILE A 74 4.45 -9.38 -15.61
C ILE A 74 4.94 -10.61 -16.35
N GLN A 75 5.86 -11.37 -15.74
CA GLN A 75 6.40 -12.59 -16.34
C GLN A 75 5.29 -13.60 -16.69
N LEU A 76 4.32 -13.83 -15.80
CA LEU A 76 3.19 -14.74 -16.07
C LEU A 76 2.37 -14.31 -17.29
N VAL A 77 2.17 -13.00 -17.47
CA VAL A 77 1.39 -12.43 -18.59
C VAL A 77 2.20 -12.46 -19.89
N GLU A 78 3.45 -12.00 -19.86
CA GLU A 78 4.31 -11.91 -21.05
C GLU A 78 4.70 -13.28 -21.61
N GLU A 79 4.97 -14.25 -20.73
CA GLU A 79 5.26 -15.64 -21.12
C GLU A 79 3.99 -16.46 -21.40
N LYS A 80 2.80 -15.84 -21.35
CA LYS A 80 1.50 -16.46 -21.68
C LYS A 80 1.12 -17.67 -20.82
N HIS A 81 1.57 -17.72 -19.57
CA HIS A 81 1.06 -18.68 -18.58
C HIS A 81 -0.41 -18.38 -18.20
N VAL A 82 -0.83 -17.13 -18.39
CA VAL A 82 -2.19 -16.61 -18.21
C VAL A 82 -2.68 -15.84 -19.45
N SER A 83 -3.99 -15.65 -19.59
CA SER A 83 -4.58 -14.99 -20.76
C SER A 83 -4.41 -13.47 -20.77
N GLY A 84 -4.05 -12.85 -19.64
CA GLY A 84 -3.93 -11.40 -19.48
C GLY A 84 -4.04 -10.96 -18.02
N TRP A 85 -4.04 -9.65 -17.79
CA TRP A 85 -4.11 -9.05 -16.45
C TRP A 85 -5.45 -9.26 -15.73
N ASP A 86 -6.51 -9.57 -16.47
CA ASP A 86 -7.84 -9.90 -15.97
C ASP A 86 -8.09 -11.41 -15.90
N ASP A 87 -7.07 -12.25 -16.11
CA ASP A 87 -7.23 -13.71 -16.00
C ASP A 87 -7.71 -14.10 -14.60
N PRO A 88 -8.77 -14.93 -14.45
CA PRO A 88 -9.31 -15.37 -13.16
C PRO A 88 -8.31 -16.00 -12.20
N ARG A 89 -7.17 -16.49 -12.69
CA ARG A 89 -6.10 -17.11 -11.90
C ARG A 89 -5.14 -16.08 -11.30
N LEU A 90 -5.11 -14.85 -11.82
CA LEU A 90 -4.26 -13.80 -11.27
C LEU A 90 -4.89 -13.16 -10.04
N PRO A 91 -4.08 -12.75 -9.05
CA PRO A 91 -4.55 -12.07 -7.84
C PRO A 91 -4.80 -10.57 -8.05
N THR A 92 -5.13 -10.15 -9.28
CA THR A 92 -5.53 -8.77 -9.55
C THR A 92 -7.00 -8.58 -9.18
N LEU A 93 -7.38 -7.35 -8.84
CA LEU A 93 -8.81 -7.03 -8.62
C LEU A 93 -9.65 -7.31 -9.89
N ALA A 94 -9.07 -7.09 -11.07
CA ALA A 94 -9.71 -7.41 -12.34
C ALA A 94 -9.94 -8.93 -12.52
N GLY A 95 -8.90 -9.74 -12.27
CA GLY A 95 -8.97 -11.20 -12.35
C GLY A 95 -9.93 -11.78 -11.32
N ALA A 96 -9.87 -11.32 -10.07
CA ALA A 96 -10.77 -11.76 -9.03
C ALA A 96 -12.25 -11.40 -9.34
N ARG A 97 -12.51 -10.19 -9.86
CA ARG A 97 -13.85 -9.81 -10.30
C ARG A 97 -14.34 -10.70 -11.45
N ARG A 98 -13.49 -10.99 -12.45
CA ARG A 98 -13.83 -11.91 -13.55
C ARG A 98 -14.07 -13.34 -13.07
N ARG A 99 -13.35 -13.78 -12.03
CA ARG A 99 -13.55 -15.08 -11.37
C ARG A 99 -14.89 -15.19 -10.64
N GLY A 100 -15.52 -14.07 -10.31
CA GLY A 100 -16.81 -14.02 -9.60
C GLY A 100 -16.72 -13.63 -8.12
N TYR A 101 -15.58 -13.16 -7.64
CA TYR A 101 -15.50 -12.58 -6.30
C TYR A 101 -16.32 -11.28 -6.22
N THR A 102 -17.06 -11.12 -5.13
CA THR A 102 -17.84 -9.91 -4.87
C THR A 102 -17.03 -8.91 -4.05
N ALA A 103 -17.33 -7.62 -4.20
CA ALA A 103 -16.74 -6.58 -3.34
C ALA A 103 -17.06 -6.81 -1.85
N ALA A 104 -18.24 -7.38 -1.55
CA ALA A 104 -18.61 -7.75 -0.19
C ALA A 104 -17.73 -8.87 0.37
N GLY A 105 -17.36 -9.86 -0.45
CA GLY A 105 -16.43 -10.92 -0.07
C GLY A 105 -15.04 -10.37 0.29
N PHE A 106 -14.55 -9.40 -0.48
CA PHE A 106 -13.28 -8.72 -0.16
C PHE A 106 -13.33 -7.96 1.15
N LYS A 107 -14.42 -7.21 1.41
CA LYS A 107 -14.61 -6.51 2.69
C LYS A 107 -14.64 -7.49 3.88
N LEU A 108 -15.43 -8.56 3.75
CA LEU A 108 -15.50 -9.60 4.79
C LEU A 108 -14.14 -10.26 5.02
N PHE A 109 -13.37 -10.48 3.96
CA PHE A 109 -12.01 -11.00 4.06
C PHE A 109 -11.10 -10.04 4.81
N THR A 110 -11.07 -8.75 4.45
CA THR A 110 -10.25 -7.74 5.15
C THR A 110 -10.64 -7.57 6.61
N ASP A 111 -11.94 -7.67 6.93
CA ASP A 111 -12.44 -7.59 8.31
C ASP A 111 -11.98 -8.79 9.16
N ARG A 112 -11.89 -9.98 8.55
CA ARG A 112 -11.52 -11.22 9.25
C ARG A 112 -10.02 -11.34 9.51
N ILE A 113 -9.18 -10.91 8.58
CA ILE A 113 -7.72 -10.99 8.74
C ILE A 113 -7.21 -9.95 9.75
N GLY A 114 -7.96 -8.86 9.93
CA GLY A 114 -7.60 -7.78 10.84
C GLY A 114 -6.39 -6.97 10.38
N VAL A 115 -5.96 -6.05 11.25
CA VAL A 115 -4.80 -5.17 11.01
C VAL A 115 -3.86 -5.31 12.21
N SER A 116 -2.59 -5.60 11.94
CA SER A 116 -1.57 -5.69 12.98
C SER A 116 -0.21 -5.24 12.44
N LYS A 117 0.75 -5.00 13.34
CA LYS A 117 2.16 -4.80 12.99
C LYS A 117 2.95 -6.12 12.88
N ALA A 118 2.32 -7.26 13.16
CA ALA A 118 2.98 -8.56 13.04
C ALA A 118 2.76 -9.12 11.64
N ASP A 119 3.87 -9.41 10.94
CA ASP A 119 3.81 -10.12 9.66
C ASP A 119 3.22 -11.51 9.88
N SER A 120 2.22 -11.85 9.06
CA SER A 120 1.59 -13.17 9.06
C SER A 120 1.27 -13.62 7.65
N TRP A 121 1.34 -14.93 7.44
CA TRP A 121 0.89 -15.57 6.22
C TRP A 121 -0.54 -16.03 6.40
N ILE A 122 -1.44 -15.53 5.57
CA ILE A 122 -2.84 -15.95 5.56
C ILE A 122 -2.97 -17.12 4.60
N GLU A 123 -3.56 -18.21 5.08
CA GLU A 123 -3.87 -19.36 4.25
C GLU A 123 -4.95 -18.99 3.24
N TYR A 124 -4.77 -19.38 1.98
CA TYR A 124 -5.72 -19.07 0.90
C TYR A 124 -7.03 -19.88 0.96
N THR A 125 -7.08 -20.94 1.77
CA THR A 125 -8.22 -21.86 1.92
C THR A 125 -9.20 -21.37 2.97
#